data_AF-A0A563CZP0-F1
#
_entry.id   AF-A0A563CZP0-F1
#
_cell.length_a   1.000
_cell.length_b   1.000
_cell.length_c   1.000
_cell.angle_alpha   90.00
_cell.angle_beta   90.00
_cell.angle_gamma   90.00
#
_symmetry.space_group_name_H-M   'P 1'
#
loop_
_entity.id
_entity.type
_entity.pdbx_description
1 polymer ?
#
loop_
_entity_poly.entity_id
_entity_poly.type
_entity_poly.pdbx_seq_one_letter_code
_entity_poly.pdbx_strand_id
1 'polypeptide(L)'
;MDRKVIEQFYEHVILPNYHKLDAATIRWKDHGRIGPDAWVHYFEDTRGREYVIVFEDFPGDTFLDDRLTHEVVPLDGETSIEFGVKSKEHAQYVLNITGYFTLYRKR
;
A
#
# COMPACT_ATOMS: atom_id res chain seq x y z
N MET A 1 15.47 2.62 3.97
CA MET A 1 14.72 1.71 4.85
C MET A 1 14.84 0.30 4.29
N ASP A 2 14.94 -0.72 5.14
CA ASP A 2 15.05 -2.12 4.69
C ASP A 2 13.73 -2.58 4.06
N ARG A 3 13.80 -3.26 2.91
CA ARG A 3 12.62 -3.79 2.20
C ARG A 3 11.79 -4.70 3.09
N LYS A 4 12.43 -5.57 3.88
CA LYS A 4 11.71 -6.50 4.77
C LYS A 4 10.90 -5.79 5.84
N VAL A 5 11.39 -4.65 6.34
CA VAL A 5 10.68 -3.85 7.35
C VAL A 5 9.45 -3.19 6.72
N ILE A 6 9.58 -2.69 5.48
CA ILE A 6 8.46 -2.13 4.71
C ILE A 6 7.40 -3.20 4.41
N GLU A 7 7.83 -4.37 3.94
CA GLU A 7 6.95 -5.51 3.64
C GLU A 7 6.15 -5.94 4.88
N GLN A 8 6.83 -6.12 6.03
CA GLN A 8 6.18 -6.44 7.29
C GLN A 8 5.18 -5.37 7.72
N PHE A 9 5.53 -4.10 7.56
CA PHE A 9 4.62 -2.99 7.85
C PHE A 9 3.36 -3.07 6.98
N TYR A 10 3.49 -3.33 5.68
CA TYR A 10 2.33 -3.49 4.81
C TYR A 10 1.46 -4.67 5.22
N GLU A 11 2.07 -5.84 5.45
CA GLU A 11 1.34 -7.06 5.80
C GLU A 11 0.57 -6.95 7.12
N HIS A 12 1.13 -6.25 8.11
CA HIS A 12 0.59 -6.25 9.47
C HIS A 12 -0.21 -4.99 9.81
N VAL A 13 0.03 -3.87 9.11
CA VAL A 13 -0.54 -2.57 9.47
C VAL A 13 -1.45 -2.01 8.39
N ILE A 14 -1.08 -2.14 7.12
CA ILE A 14 -1.78 -1.42 6.03
C ILE A 14 -2.77 -2.33 5.31
N LEU A 15 -2.30 -3.47 4.79
CA LEU A 15 -3.11 -4.41 4.02
C LEU A 15 -4.29 -5.02 4.80
N PRO A 16 -4.20 -5.29 6.12
CA PRO A 16 -5.34 -5.80 6.89
C PRO A 16 -6.58 -4.88 6.90
N ASN A 17 -6.41 -3.58 6.65
CA ASN A 17 -7.55 -2.66 6.55
C ASN A 17 -8.36 -2.89 5.25
N TYR A 18 -7.74 -3.48 4.22
CA TYR A 18 -8.44 -3.81 2.97
C TYR A 18 -9.11 -5.18 3.10
N HIS A 19 -10.36 -5.21 3.59
CA HIS A 19 -11.15 -6.41 3.90
C HIS A 19 -11.26 -7.49 2.79
N LYS A 20 -10.85 -7.18 1.55
CA LYS A 20 -10.88 -8.09 0.40
C LYS A 20 -9.56 -8.82 0.16
N LEU A 21 -8.54 -8.59 0.99
CA LEU A 21 -7.19 -9.08 0.77
C LEU A 21 -6.69 -9.84 2.00
N ASP A 22 -6.26 -11.08 1.81
CA ASP A 22 -5.60 -11.87 2.86
C ASP A 22 -4.10 -11.58 2.82
N ALA A 23 -3.69 -10.58 3.62
CA ALA A 23 -2.32 -10.08 3.67
C ALA A 23 -1.30 -11.17 4.05
N ALA A 24 -1.71 -12.22 4.76
CA ALA A 24 -0.81 -13.31 5.19
C ALA A 24 -0.38 -14.23 4.04
N THR A 25 -0.97 -14.07 2.86
CA THR A 25 -0.80 -15.01 1.74
C THR A 25 -0.28 -14.34 0.46
N ILE A 26 0.15 -13.09 0.55
CA ILE A 26 0.67 -12.36 -0.61
C ILE A 26 2.10 -12.76 -0.94
N ARG A 27 2.52 -12.44 -2.17
CA ARG A 27 3.90 -12.54 -2.62
C ARG A 27 4.38 -11.22 -3.22
N TRP A 28 5.38 -10.61 -2.59
CA TRP A 28 6.04 -9.41 -3.12
C TRP A 28 6.77 -9.71 -4.43
N LYS A 29 6.65 -8.79 -5.39
CA LYS A 29 7.28 -8.88 -6.72
C LYS A 29 8.39 -7.86 -6.90
N ASP A 30 8.08 -6.58 -6.63
CA ASP A 30 9.03 -5.50 -6.85
C ASP A 30 8.69 -4.25 -6.04
N HIS A 31 9.67 -3.39 -5.83
CA HIS A 31 9.56 -2.15 -5.08
C HIS A 31 10.36 -1.07 -5.81
N GLY A 32 9.74 0.08 -6.08
CA GLY A 32 10.35 1.15 -6.85
C GLY A 32 9.93 2.53 -6.37
N ARG A 33 10.78 3.52 -6.63
CA ARG A 33 10.43 4.92 -6.46
C ARG A 33 9.83 5.42 -7.78
N ILE A 34 8.68 6.07 -7.71
CA ILE A 34 7.94 6.59 -8.88
C ILE A 34 7.83 8.12 -8.90
N GLY A 35 8.20 8.78 -7.80
CA GLY A 35 8.29 10.23 -7.71
C GLY A 35 9.29 10.67 -6.64
N PRO A 36 9.51 11.98 -6.48
CA PRO A 36 10.32 12.51 -5.38
C PRO A 36 9.85 11.95 -4.04
N ASP A 37 8.55 11.95 -3.79
CA ASP A 37 7.99 11.57 -2.50
C ASP A 37 6.97 10.42 -2.64
N ALA A 38 7.13 9.59 -3.68
CA ALA A 38 6.22 8.49 -3.99
C ALA A 38 6.94 7.18 -4.29
N TRP A 39 6.46 6.10 -3.69
CA TRP A 39 6.95 4.73 -3.84
C TRP A 39 5.83 3.76 -4.22
N VAL A 40 6.17 2.75 -5.01
CA VAL A 40 5.30 1.63 -5.40
C VAL A 40 5.85 0.32 -4.91
N HIS A 41 4.93 -0.56 -4.53
CA HIS A 41 5.24 -1.91 -4.13
C HIS A 41 4.24 -2.86 -4.78
N TYR A 42 4.76 -3.75 -5.63
CA TYR A 42 4.00 -4.72 -6.40
C TYR A 42 3.94 -6.04 -5.66
N PHE A 43 2.77 -6.64 -5.60
CA PHE A 43 2.58 -7.97 -5.04
C PHE A 43 1.43 -8.68 -5.72
N GLU A 44 1.26 -9.96 -5.44
CA GLU A 44 0.10 -10.73 -5.87
C GLU A 44 -0.52 -11.53 -4.73
N ASP A 45 -1.80 -11.84 -4.86
CA ASP A 45 -2.48 -12.80 -3.98
C ASP A 45 -2.27 -14.25 -4.45
N THR A 46 -2.74 -15.20 -3.64
CA THR A 46 -2.70 -16.65 -3.94
C THR A 46 -3.45 -17.07 -5.20
N ARG A 47 -4.33 -16.20 -5.72
CA ARG A 47 -5.08 -16.43 -6.97
C ARG A 47 -4.37 -15.80 -8.18
N GLY A 48 -3.16 -15.25 -7.99
CA GLY A 48 -2.36 -14.61 -9.02
C GLY A 48 -2.87 -13.22 -9.42
N ARG A 49 -3.78 -12.61 -8.63
CA ARG A 49 -4.20 -11.23 -8.90
C ARG A 49 -3.10 -10.28 -8.47
N GLU A 50 -2.76 -9.35 -9.35
CA GLU A 50 -1.69 -8.39 -9.11
C GLU A 50 -2.25 -7.13 -8.45
N TYR A 51 -1.50 -6.63 -7.49
CA TYR A 51 -1.79 -5.41 -6.74
C TYR A 51 -0.57 -4.51 -6.69
N VAL A 52 -0.84 -3.22 -6.53
CA VAL A 52 0.14 -2.18 -6.29
C VAL A 52 -0.31 -1.40 -5.09
N ILE A 53 0.56 -1.26 -4.10
CA ILE A 53 0.38 -0.25 -3.07
C ILE A 53 1.31 0.93 -3.35
N VAL A 54 0.73 2.11 -3.38
CA VAL A 54 1.44 3.38 -3.52
C VAL A 54 1.52 4.03 -2.15
N PHE A 55 2.72 4.48 -1.79
CA PHE A 55 2.99 5.27 -0.59
C PHE A 55 3.44 6.68 -1.01
N GLU A 56 2.74 7.70 -0.51
CA GLU A 56 2.95 9.12 -0.87
C GLU A 56 2.83 10.05 0.35
N ASP A 57 3.41 11.24 0.29
CA ASP A 57 3.22 12.27 1.32
C ASP A 57 1.82 12.92 1.27
N PHE A 58 1.18 12.95 0.09
CA PHE A 58 -0.19 13.43 -0.13
C PHE A 58 -0.94 12.49 -1.07
N PRO A 59 -2.25 12.23 -0.84
CA PRO A 59 -2.98 11.26 -1.63
C PRO A 59 -3.30 11.80 -3.03
N GLY A 60 -3.05 10.99 -4.06
CA GLY A 60 -3.55 11.24 -5.42
C GLY A 60 -2.62 12.03 -6.33
N ASP A 61 -1.37 12.27 -5.92
CA ASP A 61 -0.38 12.99 -6.73
C ASP A 61 0.26 12.06 -7.79
N THR A 62 0.48 10.78 -7.46
CA THR A 62 0.99 9.77 -8.38
C THR A 62 -0.11 8.77 -8.74
N PHE A 63 -0.96 9.22 -9.65
CA PHE A 63 -2.16 8.50 -10.07
C PHE A 63 -1.81 7.32 -11.00
N LEU A 64 -1.84 6.09 -10.49
CA LEU A 64 -1.77 4.86 -11.30
C LEU A 64 -3.12 4.36 -11.80
N ASP A 65 -4.23 4.96 -11.36
CA ASP A 65 -5.58 4.66 -11.89
C ASP A 65 -5.74 5.33 -13.27
N ASP A 66 -5.16 4.68 -14.26
CA ASP A 66 -5.30 5.03 -15.67
C ASP A 66 -6.66 4.57 -16.25
N ARG A 67 -7.54 3.97 -15.43
CA ARG A 67 -8.82 3.34 -15.81
C ARG A 67 -8.73 2.28 -16.91
N LEU A 68 -7.53 1.87 -17.30
CA LEU A 68 -7.24 0.96 -18.41
C LEU A 68 -6.60 -0.32 -17.91
N THR A 69 -5.65 -0.23 -16.98
CA THR A 69 -4.85 -1.34 -16.47
C THR A 69 -4.99 -1.53 -14.97
N HIS A 70 -5.33 -0.49 -14.20
CA HIS A 70 -5.49 -0.57 -12.75
C HIS A 70 -6.82 0.05 -12.28
N GLU A 71 -7.31 -0.41 -11.14
CA GLU A 71 -8.46 0.16 -10.43
C GLU A 71 -8.13 0.34 -8.95
N VAL A 72 -8.61 1.42 -8.34
CA VAL A 72 -8.47 1.65 -6.90
C VAL A 72 -9.29 0.61 -6.13
N VAL A 73 -8.68 0.00 -5.12
CA VAL A 73 -9.37 -0.85 -4.16
C VAL A 73 -9.90 0.05 -3.04
N PRO A 74 -11.22 0.27 -2.96
CA PRO A 74 -11.77 1.18 -1.95
C PRO A 74 -11.63 0.61 -0.55
N LEU A 75 -11.42 1.51 0.40
CA LEU A 75 -11.38 1.27 1.83
C LEU A 75 -12.58 1.95 2.49
N ASP A 76 -13.66 1.22 2.78
CA ASP A 76 -14.83 1.71 3.51
C ASP A 76 -15.38 3.09 3.08
N GLY A 77 -15.28 3.41 1.79
CA GLY A 77 -15.73 4.69 1.21
C GLY A 77 -14.61 5.70 0.92
N GLU A 78 -13.40 5.44 1.41
CA GLU A 78 -12.17 6.20 1.11
C GLU A 78 -11.31 5.48 0.07
N THR A 79 -10.37 6.21 -0.54
CA THR A 79 -9.41 5.64 -1.51
C THR A 79 -8.04 5.39 -0.91
N SER A 80 -7.69 6.08 0.19
CA SER A 80 -6.35 6.07 0.78
C SER A 80 -6.41 5.96 2.30
N ILE A 81 -5.41 5.30 2.89
CA ILE A 81 -5.20 5.27 4.35
C ILE A 81 -4.18 6.35 4.70
N GLU A 82 -4.54 7.30 5.56
CA GLU A 82 -3.55 8.17 6.22
C GLU A 82 -2.91 7.42 7.39
N PHE A 83 -1.59 7.35 7.42
CA PHE A 83 -0.81 6.81 8.53
C PHE A 83 0.12 7.88 9.08
N GLY A 84 0.25 7.99 10.40
CA GLY A 84 1.12 8.99 11.01
C GLY A 84 0.96 9.09 12.53
N VAL A 85 1.38 10.23 13.09
CA VAL A 85 1.54 10.52 14.54
C VAL A 85 0.33 10.17 15.42
N LYS A 86 -0.88 10.08 14.85
CA LYS A 86 -2.11 9.72 15.57
C LYS A 86 -2.31 8.20 15.73
N SER A 87 -1.67 7.37 14.92
CA SER A 87 -1.78 5.91 14.91
C SER A 87 -0.77 5.26 15.87
N LYS A 88 -0.95 5.50 17.18
CA LYS A 88 -0.01 5.03 18.22
C LYS A 88 0.08 3.51 18.36
N GLU A 89 -0.96 2.77 17.99
CA GLU A 89 -1.03 1.31 18.14
C GLU A 89 -0.05 0.55 17.22
N HIS A 90 0.41 1.19 16.15
CA HIS A 90 1.27 0.58 15.14
C HIS A 90 2.71 1.12 15.12
N ALA A 91 3.07 1.99 16.06
CA ALA A 91 4.39 2.61 16.17
C ALA A 91 5.54 1.60 16.37
N GLN A 92 5.23 0.38 16.80
CA GLN A 92 6.19 -0.72 16.96
C GLN A 92 6.69 -1.30 15.63
N TYR A 93 5.93 -1.16 14.54
CA TYR A 93 6.30 -1.76 13.26
C TYR A 93 7.25 -0.88 12.47
N VAL A 94 7.11 0.46 12.51
CA VAL A 94 8.12 1.39 11.96
C VAL A 94 8.07 2.75 12.66
N LEU A 95 9.21 3.20 13.19
CA LEU A 95 9.41 4.60 13.59
C LEU A 95 9.53 5.49 12.34
N ASN A 96 8.75 6.58 12.28
CA ASN A 96 8.83 7.66 11.28
C ASN A 96 8.24 7.41 9.89
N ILE A 97 7.27 6.49 9.74
CA ILE A 97 6.42 6.48 8.53
C ILE A 97 5.22 7.40 8.77
N THR A 98 5.07 8.42 7.93
CA THR A 98 3.88 9.26 7.87
C THR A 98 3.58 9.53 6.40
N GLY A 99 2.31 9.40 6.00
CA GLY A 99 1.85 9.61 4.64
C GLY A 99 0.60 8.79 4.32
N TYR A 100 0.31 8.66 3.04
CA TYR A 100 -0.91 8.08 2.50
C TYR A 100 -0.61 6.79 1.73
N PHE A 101 -1.51 5.81 1.86
CA PHE A 101 -1.40 4.52 1.20
C PHE A 101 -2.62 4.27 0.33
N THR A 102 -2.38 4.09 -0.97
CA THR A 102 -3.44 3.80 -1.95
C THR A 102 -3.19 2.43 -2.55
N LEU A 103 -4.19 1.54 -2.46
CA LEU A 103 -4.12 0.21 -3.04
C LEU A 103 -4.81 0.19 -4.40
N TYR A 104 -4.10 -0.32 -5.39
CA TYR A 104 -4.59 -0.56 -6.74
C TYR A 104 -4.59 -2.06 -7.02
N ARG A 105 -5.58 -2.52 -7.78
CA ARG A 105 -5.65 -3.86 -8.34
C ARG A 105 -5.50 -3.76 -9.85
N LYS A 106 -4.70 -4.64 -10.46
CA LYS A 106 -4.63 -4.76 -11.91
C LYS A 106 -5.88 -5.46 -12.45
N ARG A 107 -6.44 -4.95 -13.54
CA ARG A 107 -7.62 -5.53 -14.21
C ARG A 107 -7.34 -6.86 -14.91
#